data_AF-A0A954VB10-F1
#
_entry.id   AF-A0A954VB10-F1
#
_cell.length_a   1.000
_cell.length_b   1.000
_cell.length_c   1.000
_cell.angle_alpha   90.00
_cell.angle_beta   90.00
_cell.angle_gamma   90.00
#
_symmetry.space_group_name_H-M   'P 1'
#
loop_
_entity.id
_entity.type
_entity.pdbx_description
1 polymer ?
#
loop_
_entity_poly.entity_id
_entity_poly.type
_entity_poly.pdbx_seq_one_letter_code
_entity_poly.pdbx_strand_id
1 'polypeptide(L)'
;MTEPGGEKSGPWSWVPSLYFAQGIPYIIVMSVTVVMYKRLGMANDKIAAYTSLLYLPWVLKPLWGPLIEHVGGKRSWIVVMQLISGTALVAMSLTIPLATFWILSLTLLWVIAIASATHDIAADGFYLLGLSSHDQAWFVGVRNTCFRLAMIAGQGGVVILAGELEKSTALGTTEFEVVARRDDVAVANVEPSGAVFTESAAEGALVATPARRTLGLARTDRTTAARILAEANRWNGQHGFYDYHDEQSVPLDEDADDPTGNVGVIYAKWMRDTSNRESIAVNIVSVGGDKSITLKTPDRLEINASNRHLPFVMVVQLDRQLEREAAARFEIRAGDFKQAWSWTMGIVGAVFLTLCAYHWWALPHVPDHQGERGTVGHASTTSLWGTFFDTFSSFFAKPGIGVAVAFVLCYRLGEAQLGKIAPLFMLDAREAGGLGLTTGQVGFVYGTVGVLCLVLGGVLGGFAAAQHGLKKWLWWMVIAINLPNFAYVFLAYCQPTSFVVVNVAIAIEQFGYGFGFTAMMLYLLYVARGKHETAHYALGTGLMALGMMVPGYFSGGIQQRVGYPLFFVWVVVATIPAFVLTALIPLDPQFGCKEHAR
;
A
#
# COMPACT_ATOMS: atom_id res chain seq x y z
N MET A 1 -30.56 -31.77 -37.58
CA MET A 1 -30.03 -30.45 -37.16
C MET A 1 -28.79 -30.72 -36.35
N THR A 2 -27.63 -30.62 -37.00
CA THR A 2 -26.30 -30.74 -36.39
C THR A 2 -26.05 -29.49 -35.56
N GLU A 3 -25.86 -29.64 -34.25
CA GLU A 3 -25.34 -28.55 -33.44
C GLU A 3 -24.01 -28.06 -34.06
N PRO A 4 -23.85 -26.74 -34.28
CA PRO A 4 -22.57 -26.22 -34.75
C PRO A 4 -21.54 -26.49 -33.65
N GLY A 5 -20.54 -27.30 -33.97
CA GLY A 5 -19.38 -27.53 -33.10
C GLY A 5 -18.70 -26.21 -32.83
N GLY A 6 -18.99 -25.62 -31.67
CA GLY A 6 -18.23 -24.50 -31.15
C GLY A 6 -16.80 -25.00 -30.92
N GLU A 7 -15.83 -24.43 -31.63
CA GLU A 7 -14.42 -24.63 -31.32
C GLU A 7 -14.23 -24.44 -29.82
N LYS A 8 -13.76 -25.49 -29.14
CA LYS A 8 -13.40 -25.40 -27.72
C LYS A 8 -12.37 -24.28 -27.62
N SER A 9 -12.72 -23.18 -26.97
CA SER A 9 -11.80 -22.08 -26.77
C SER A 9 -10.56 -22.61 -26.07
N GLY A 10 -9.42 -22.54 -26.77
CA GLY A 10 -8.18 -23.16 -26.30
C GLY A 10 -7.73 -22.53 -24.97
N PRO A 11 -6.99 -23.24 -24.11
CA PRO A 11 -6.52 -22.72 -22.81
C PRO A 11 -5.87 -21.32 -22.87
N TRP A 12 -5.19 -21.02 -23.98
CA TRP A 12 -4.58 -19.72 -24.25
C TRP A 12 -5.56 -18.54 -24.32
N SER A 13 -6.83 -18.78 -24.65
CA SER A 13 -7.83 -17.72 -24.77
C SER A 13 -8.41 -17.27 -23.43
N TRP A 14 -8.10 -17.94 -22.32
CA TRP A 14 -8.68 -17.58 -21.04
C TRP A 14 -7.73 -17.70 -19.86
N VAL A 15 -6.78 -18.63 -19.86
CA VAL A 15 -5.83 -18.78 -18.75
C VAL A 15 -5.05 -17.48 -18.52
N PRO A 16 -4.39 -16.87 -19.52
CA PRO A 16 -3.58 -15.68 -19.29
C PRO A 16 -4.40 -14.50 -18.76
N SER A 17 -5.54 -14.24 -19.40
CA SER A 17 -6.42 -13.11 -19.07
C SER A 17 -7.14 -13.29 -17.74
N LEU A 18 -7.52 -14.52 -17.38
CA LEU A 18 -8.21 -14.82 -16.12
C LEU A 18 -7.30 -14.55 -14.92
N TYR A 19 -6.04 -14.97 -15.01
CA TYR A 19 -5.07 -14.77 -13.94
C TYR A 19 -4.48 -13.36 -13.90
N PHE A 20 -4.49 -12.65 -15.04
CA PHE A 20 -4.32 -11.21 -15.04
C PHE A 20 -5.49 -10.51 -14.30
N ALA A 21 -6.73 -10.89 -14.59
CA ALA A 21 -7.91 -10.34 -13.92
C ALA A 21 -7.96 -10.67 -12.43
N GLN A 22 -7.46 -11.84 -12.02
CA GLN A 22 -7.38 -12.24 -10.62
C GLN A 22 -6.52 -11.26 -9.80
N GLY A 23 -5.39 -10.81 -10.36
CA GLY A 23 -4.46 -9.93 -9.65
C GLY A 23 -5.01 -8.53 -9.40
N ILE A 24 -5.72 -7.94 -10.36
CA ILE A 24 -6.07 -6.50 -10.33
C ILE A 24 -6.85 -6.08 -9.08
N PRO A 25 -8.00 -6.71 -8.72
CA PRO A 25 -8.74 -6.35 -7.50
C PRO A 25 -7.90 -6.49 -6.23
N TYR A 26 -7.13 -7.59 -6.12
CA TYR A 26 -6.24 -7.83 -4.99
C TYR A 26 -5.21 -6.69 -4.82
N ILE A 27 -4.53 -6.30 -5.89
CA ILE A 27 -3.49 -5.26 -5.84
C ILE A 27 -4.09 -3.89 -5.51
N ILE A 28 -5.28 -3.59 -6.03
CA ILE A 28 -5.97 -2.34 -5.73
C ILE A 28 -6.26 -2.25 -4.24
N VAL A 29 -6.84 -3.31 -3.67
CA VAL A 29 -7.18 -3.39 -2.25
C VAL A 29 -5.94 -3.33 -1.36
N MET A 30 -4.89 -4.10 -1.71
CA MET A 30 -3.75 -4.28 -0.82
C MET A 30 -2.71 -3.17 -0.88
N SER A 31 -2.50 -2.58 -2.05
CA SER A 31 -1.37 -1.67 -2.33
C SER A 31 -1.83 -0.30 -2.81
N VAL A 32 -2.64 -0.23 -3.87
CA VAL A 32 -3.04 1.06 -4.48
C VAL A 32 -3.85 1.91 -3.51
N THR A 33 -4.71 1.27 -2.71
CA THR A 33 -5.55 1.94 -1.70
C THR A 33 -4.71 2.70 -0.66
N VAL A 34 -3.56 2.16 -0.24
CA VAL A 34 -2.68 2.82 0.74
C VAL A 34 -2.17 4.14 0.17
N VAL A 35 -1.70 4.12 -1.07
CA VAL A 35 -1.22 5.31 -1.79
C VAL A 35 -2.37 6.30 -2.00
N MET A 36 -3.52 5.84 -2.48
CA MET A 36 -4.70 6.67 -2.70
C MET A 36 -5.10 7.41 -1.42
N TYR A 37 -5.34 6.69 -0.31
CA TYR A 37 -5.75 7.33 0.93
C TYR A 37 -4.70 8.29 1.49
N LYS A 38 -3.41 8.00 1.29
CA LYS A 38 -2.37 8.95 1.66
C LYS A 38 -2.45 10.23 0.86
N ARG A 39 -2.64 10.14 -0.46
CA ARG A 39 -2.79 11.31 -1.35
C ARG A 39 -4.09 12.09 -1.10
N LEU A 40 -5.14 11.39 -0.68
CA LEU A 40 -6.39 12.01 -0.23
C LEU A 40 -6.33 12.54 1.22
N GLY A 41 -5.16 12.42 1.87
CA GLY A 41 -4.81 13.02 3.16
C GLY A 41 -5.39 12.34 4.39
N MET A 42 -5.63 11.04 4.31
CA MET A 42 -5.91 10.23 5.49
C MET A 42 -4.63 10.06 6.32
N ALA A 43 -4.78 10.04 7.65
CA ALA A 43 -3.68 9.81 8.58
C ALA A 43 -3.12 8.38 8.48
N ASN A 44 -1.81 8.22 8.69
CA ASN A 44 -1.10 6.95 8.46
C ASN A 44 -1.60 5.79 9.33
N ASP A 45 -1.96 6.04 10.59
CA ASP A 45 -2.57 5.06 11.49
C ASP A 45 -3.90 4.53 10.96
N LYS A 46 -4.78 5.43 10.51
CA LYS A 46 -6.06 5.07 9.90
C LYS A 46 -5.87 4.29 8.62
N ILE A 47 -4.93 4.71 7.76
CA ILE A 47 -4.63 3.97 6.51
C ILE A 47 -4.14 2.56 6.83
N ALA A 48 -3.17 2.42 7.73
CA ALA A 48 -2.62 1.12 8.12
C ALA A 48 -3.71 0.22 8.72
N ALA A 49 -4.51 0.74 9.65
CA ALA A 49 -5.60 0.01 10.29
C ALA A 49 -6.65 -0.47 9.28
N TYR A 50 -7.28 0.46 8.54
CA TYR A 50 -8.40 0.13 7.65
C TYR A 50 -7.97 -0.73 6.47
N THR A 51 -6.84 -0.43 5.83
CA THR A 51 -6.37 -1.24 4.69
C THR A 51 -5.80 -2.60 5.11
N SER A 52 -5.45 -2.78 6.39
CA SER A 52 -5.11 -4.10 6.91
C SER A 52 -6.36 -4.92 7.16
N LEU A 53 -7.44 -4.34 7.70
CA LEU A 53 -8.71 -5.04 7.87
C LEU A 53 -9.31 -5.55 6.55
N LEU A 54 -8.97 -4.91 5.42
CA LEU A 54 -9.34 -5.41 4.10
C LEU A 54 -8.75 -6.80 3.78
N TYR A 55 -7.76 -7.32 4.52
CA TYR A 55 -7.31 -8.72 4.38
C TYR A 55 -8.31 -9.75 4.90
N LEU A 56 -9.27 -9.35 5.75
CA LEU A 56 -10.17 -10.27 6.43
C LEU A 56 -10.91 -11.23 5.47
N PRO A 57 -11.37 -10.82 4.27
CA PRO A 57 -11.99 -11.76 3.34
C PRO A 57 -11.07 -12.91 2.94
N TRP A 58 -9.77 -12.68 2.75
CA TRP A 58 -8.80 -13.74 2.46
C TRP A 58 -8.48 -14.61 3.68
N VAL A 59 -8.61 -14.08 4.90
CA VAL A 59 -8.51 -14.86 6.14
C VAL A 59 -9.69 -15.82 6.26
N LEU A 60 -10.90 -15.32 5.98
CA LEU A 60 -12.15 -16.02 6.18
C LEU A 60 -12.58 -16.86 4.97
N LYS A 61 -11.93 -16.72 3.81
CA LYS A 61 -12.27 -17.46 2.58
C LYS A 61 -12.45 -18.98 2.75
N PRO A 62 -11.73 -19.69 3.65
CA PRO A 62 -11.98 -21.12 3.85
C PRO A 62 -13.40 -21.43 4.33
N LEU A 63 -14.08 -20.49 4.99
CA LEU A 63 -15.43 -20.69 5.53
C LEU A 63 -16.50 -20.84 4.45
N TRP A 64 -16.37 -20.11 3.32
CA TRP A 64 -17.34 -20.18 2.22
C TRP A 64 -16.80 -20.87 0.97
N GLY A 65 -15.52 -21.24 0.92
CA GLY A 65 -14.96 -22.01 -0.20
C GLY A 65 -15.76 -23.26 -0.56
N PRO A 66 -16.15 -24.12 0.40
CA PRO A 66 -16.99 -25.28 0.12
C PRO A 66 -18.34 -24.92 -0.52
N LEU A 67 -18.94 -23.78 -0.13
CA LEU A 67 -20.19 -23.31 -0.73
C LEU A 67 -20.00 -22.98 -2.22
N ILE A 68 -18.92 -22.28 -2.56
CA ILE A 68 -18.57 -21.90 -3.94
C ILE A 68 -18.19 -23.14 -4.78
N GLU A 69 -17.80 -24.24 -4.14
CA GLU A 69 -17.58 -25.53 -4.80
C GLU A 69 -18.85 -26.28 -5.17
N HIS A 70 -19.92 -26.14 -4.37
CA HIS A 70 -21.13 -26.93 -4.55
C HIS A 70 -22.30 -26.14 -5.17
N VAL A 71 -22.28 -24.81 -5.06
CA VAL A 71 -23.35 -23.93 -5.52
C VAL A 71 -22.92 -23.18 -6.77
N GLY A 72 -23.65 -23.33 -7.87
CA GLY A 72 -23.46 -22.57 -9.11
C GLY A 72 -22.21 -22.97 -9.91
N GLY A 73 -22.23 -22.65 -11.21
CA GLY A 73 -21.11 -22.95 -12.10
C GLY A 73 -19.92 -22.01 -11.87
N LYS A 74 -18.70 -22.56 -11.93
CA LYS A 74 -17.46 -21.80 -11.71
C LYS A 74 -17.30 -20.59 -12.65
N ARG A 75 -17.68 -20.76 -13.93
CA ARG A 75 -17.71 -19.66 -14.91
C ARG A 75 -18.61 -18.51 -14.47
N SER A 76 -19.80 -18.81 -13.94
CA SER A 76 -20.75 -17.79 -13.47
C SER A 76 -20.18 -17.01 -12.29
N TRP A 77 -19.56 -17.71 -11.32
CA TRP A 77 -18.90 -17.04 -10.20
C TRP A 77 -17.77 -16.11 -10.66
N ILE A 78 -16.94 -16.56 -11.60
CA ILE A 78 -15.85 -15.73 -12.16
C ILE A 78 -16.42 -14.43 -12.75
N VAL A 79 -17.41 -14.53 -13.65
CA VAL A 79 -17.98 -13.36 -14.34
C VAL A 79 -18.72 -12.45 -13.37
N VAL A 80 -19.51 -13.00 -12.45
CA VAL A 80 -20.25 -12.21 -11.45
C VAL A 80 -19.30 -11.45 -10.53
N MET A 81 -18.23 -12.10 -10.04
CA MET A 81 -17.24 -11.41 -9.18
C MET A 81 -16.43 -10.35 -9.94
N GLN A 82 -16.16 -10.57 -11.23
CA GLN A 82 -15.54 -9.56 -12.07
C GLN A 82 -16.47 -8.37 -12.30
N LEU A 83 -17.76 -8.61 -12.55
CA LEU A 83 -18.76 -7.57 -12.70
C LEU A 83 -18.95 -6.75 -11.42
N ILE A 84 -19.02 -7.41 -10.26
CA ILE A 84 -19.12 -6.75 -8.95
C ILE A 84 -17.89 -5.87 -8.71
N SER A 85 -16.69 -6.42 -8.92
CA SER A 85 -15.44 -5.68 -8.68
C SER A 85 -15.30 -4.50 -9.65
N GLY A 86 -15.58 -4.69 -10.94
CA GLY A 86 -15.52 -3.63 -11.95
C GLY A 86 -16.54 -2.52 -11.69
N THR A 87 -17.77 -2.88 -11.34
CA THR A 87 -18.82 -1.90 -10.99
C THR A 87 -18.46 -1.15 -9.71
N ALA A 88 -17.91 -1.82 -8.70
CA ALA A 88 -17.45 -1.17 -7.48
C ALA A 88 -16.30 -0.19 -7.74
N LEU A 89 -15.35 -0.52 -8.62
CA LEU A 89 -14.27 0.39 -9.05
C LEU A 89 -14.81 1.62 -9.80
N VAL A 90 -15.80 1.44 -10.67
CA VAL A 90 -16.48 2.58 -11.32
C VAL A 90 -17.24 3.41 -10.28
N ALA A 91 -17.92 2.80 -9.32
CA ALA A 91 -18.59 3.50 -8.23
C ALA A 91 -17.59 4.26 -7.33
N MET A 92 -16.36 3.77 -7.17
CA MET A 92 -15.31 4.52 -6.47
C MET A 92 -15.00 5.84 -7.18
N SER A 93 -15.03 5.89 -8.52
CA SER A 93 -14.84 7.14 -9.26
C SER A 93 -15.86 8.22 -8.89
N LEU A 94 -17.11 7.82 -8.65
CA LEU A 94 -18.20 8.73 -8.28
C LEU A 94 -18.19 9.12 -6.79
N THR A 95 -17.60 8.29 -5.93
CA THR A 95 -17.63 8.50 -4.47
C THR A 95 -16.41 9.23 -3.93
N ILE A 96 -15.24 9.15 -4.59
CA ILE A 96 -14.01 9.86 -4.20
C ILE A 96 -14.20 11.39 -4.07
N PRO A 97 -14.94 12.07 -4.96
CA PRO A 97 -15.15 13.52 -4.84
C PRO A 97 -16.03 13.95 -3.65
N LEU A 98 -16.83 13.04 -3.08
CA LEU A 98 -17.81 13.35 -2.04
C LEU A 98 -17.16 13.63 -0.68
N ALA A 99 -17.83 14.41 0.18
CA ALA A 99 -17.35 14.66 1.55
C ALA A 99 -17.21 13.37 2.39
N THR A 100 -18.11 12.40 2.18
CA THR A 100 -18.11 11.09 2.86
C THR A 100 -17.29 10.03 2.13
N PHE A 101 -16.36 10.42 1.24
CA PHE A 101 -15.63 9.49 0.38
C PHE A 101 -14.98 8.33 1.14
N TRP A 102 -14.44 8.58 2.34
CA TRP A 102 -13.66 7.58 3.06
C TRP A 102 -14.52 6.39 3.50
N ILE A 103 -15.76 6.61 3.95
CA ILE A 103 -16.70 5.52 4.32
C ILE A 103 -17.15 4.78 3.07
N LEU A 104 -17.56 5.52 2.03
CA LEU A 104 -18.11 4.94 0.81
C LEU A 104 -17.05 4.13 0.05
N SER A 105 -15.85 4.69 -0.14
CA SER A 105 -14.74 4.00 -0.78
C SER A 105 -14.30 2.78 0.01
N LEU A 106 -14.24 2.85 1.35
CA LEU A 106 -13.89 1.70 2.18
C LEU A 106 -14.93 0.58 2.07
N THR A 107 -16.22 0.94 2.04
CA THR A 107 -17.32 -0.02 1.84
C THR A 107 -17.21 -0.72 0.48
N LEU A 108 -16.93 0.04 -0.58
CA LEU A 108 -16.70 -0.52 -1.93
C LEU A 108 -15.45 -1.41 -1.97
N LEU A 109 -14.39 -1.04 -1.26
CA LEU A 109 -13.17 -1.86 -1.15
C LEU A 109 -13.43 -3.18 -0.41
N TRP A 110 -14.30 -3.19 0.61
CA TRP A 110 -14.76 -4.44 1.23
C TRP A 110 -15.51 -5.34 0.25
N VAL A 111 -16.38 -4.75 -0.57
CA VAL A 111 -17.09 -5.48 -1.64
C VAL A 111 -16.09 -6.07 -2.64
N ILE A 112 -15.10 -5.28 -3.08
CA ILE A 112 -14.03 -5.73 -3.98
C ILE A 112 -13.19 -6.83 -3.32
N ALA A 113 -12.87 -6.72 -2.04
CA ALA A 113 -12.07 -7.71 -1.31
C ALA A 113 -12.80 -9.07 -1.20
N ILE A 114 -14.08 -9.06 -0.85
CA ILE A 114 -14.92 -10.28 -0.80
C ILE A 114 -15.07 -10.87 -2.21
N ALA A 115 -15.30 -10.02 -3.21
CA ALA A 115 -15.42 -10.46 -4.59
C ALA A 115 -14.12 -11.06 -5.12
N SER A 116 -12.97 -10.47 -4.79
CA SER A 116 -11.64 -10.96 -5.16
C SER A 116 -11.32 -12.31 -4.50
N ALA A 117 -11.55 -12.44 -3.18
CA ALA A 117 -11.32 -13.70 -2.48
C ALA A 117 -12.22 -14.84 -3.00
N THR A 118 -13.44 -14.51 -3.42
CA THR A 118 -14.38 -15.47 -4.03
C THR A 118 -14.00 -15.80 -5.47
N HIS A 119 -13.55 -14.80 -6.24
CA HIS A 119 -13.01 -14.96 -7.59
C HIS A 119 -11.82 -15.90 -7.59
N ASP A 120 -10.91 -15.79 -6.61
CA ASP A 120 -9.75 -16.68 -6.47
C ASP A 120 -10.18 -18.15 -6.41
N ILE A 121 -11.14 -18.48 -5.54
CA ILE A 121 -11.65 -19.83 -5.36
C ILE A 121 -12.31 -20.35 -6.65
N ALA A 122 -13.07 -19.48 -7.32
CA ALA A 122 -13.74 -19.85 -8.56
C ALA A 122 -12.75 -20.05 -9.73
N ALA A 123 -11.74 -19.19 -9.86
CA ALA A 123 -10.73 -19.23 -10.90
C ALA A 123 -9.81 -20.46 -10.76
N ASP A 124 -9.33 -20.74 -9.55
CA ASP A 124 -8.51 -21.92 -9.29
C ASP A 124 -9.31 -23.21 -9.50
N GLY A 125 -10.56 -23.26 -9.02
CA GLY A 125 -11.45 -24.39 -9.29
C GLY A 125 -11.74 -24.58 -10.78
N PHE A 126 -12.01 -23.49 -11.51
CA PHE A 126 -12.23 -23.54 -12.96
C PHE A 126 -11.00 -24.04 -13.72
N TYR A 127 -9.80 -23.65 -13.28
CA TYR A 127 -8.55 -24.10 -13.87
C TYR A 127 -8.30 -25.59 -13.72
N LEU A 128 -8.58 -26.14 -12.54
CA LEU A 128 -8.43 -27.57 -12.27
C LEU A 128 -9.45 -28.41 -13.05
N LEU A 129 -10.67 -27.89 -13.26
CA LEU A 129 -11.73 -28.58 -13.99
C LEU A 129 -11.60 -28.44 -15.53
N GLY A 130 -11.10 -27.29 -15.99
CA GLY A 130 -11.07 -26.92 -17.40
C GLY A 130 -9.87 -27.45 -18.19
N LEU A 131 -8.84 -27.99 -17.52
CA LEU A 131 -7.59 -28.42 -18.13
C LEU A 131 -7.21 -29.84 -17.76
N SER A 132 -6.57 -30.55 -18.70
CA SER A 132 -5.94 -31.85 -18.44
C SER A 132 -4.74 -31.71 -17.50
N SER A 133 -4.33 -32.77 -16.80
CA SER A 133 -3.17 -32.72 -15.87
C SER A 133 -1.88 -32.27 -16.58
N HIS A 134 -1.71 -32.64 -17.85
CA HIS A 134 -0.59 -32.19 -18.68
C HIS A 134 -0.66 -30.67 -18.93
N ASP A 135 -1.83 -30.16 -19.31
CA ASP A 135 -2.02 -28.73 -19.56
C ASP A 135 -1.92 -27.92 -18.27
N GLN A 136 -2.38 -28.46 -17.13
CA GLN A 136 -2.19 -27.83 -15.81
C GLN A 136 -0.69 -27.64 -15.51
N ALA A 137 0.14 -28.66 -15.74
CA ALA A 137 1.58 -28.55 -15.54
C ALA A 137 2.24 -27.52 -16.47
N TRP A 138 1.77 -27.38 -17.71
CA TRP A 138 2.27 -26.38 -18.65
C TRP A 138 1.83 -24.95 -18.29
N PHE A 139 0.55 -24.76 -18.00
CA PHE A 139 -0.05 -23.44 -17.80
C PHE A 139 0.18 -22.84 -16.41
N VAL A 140 0.69 -23.61 -15.44
CA VAL A 140 0.99 -23.10 -14.09
C VAL A 140 2.00 -21.94 -14.12
N GLY A 141 2.99 -22.01 -15.02
CA GLY A 141 3.98 -20.95 -15.23
C GLY A 141 3.36 -19.72 -15.88
N VAL A 142 2.47 -19.92 -16.85
CA VAL A 142 1.74 -18.85 -17.55
C VAL A 142 0.85 -18.09 -16.56
N ARG A 143 0.04 -18.80 -15.77
CA ARG A 143 -0.78 -18.22 -14.69
C ARG A 143 0.04 -17.28 -13.81
N ASN A 144 1.13 -17.79 -13.24
CA ASN A 144 1.93 -17.04 -12.28
C ASN A 144 2.53 -15.80 -12.94
N THR A 145 2.96 -15.91 -14.21
CA THR A 145 3.48 -14.80 -14.99
C THR A 145 2.41 -13.73 -15.24
N CYS A 146 1.20 -14.12 -15.65
CA CYS A 146 0.11 -13.18 -15.88
C CYS A 146 -0.36 -12.48 -14.60
N PHE A 147 -0.37 -13.18 -13.46
CA PHE A 147 -0.62 -12.54 -12.17
C PHE A 147 0.45 -11.50 -11.83
N ARG A 148 1.72 -11.79 -12.10
CA ARG A 148 2.83 -10.83 -11.92
C ARG A 148 2.71 -9.63 -12.87
N LEU A 149 2.28 -9.84 -14.12
CA LEU A 149 1.98 -8.73 -15.04
C LEU A 149 0.83 -7.86 -14.52
N ALA A 150 -0.18 -8.45 -13.89
CA ALA A 150 -1.22 -7.69 -13.21
C ALA A 150 -0.64 -6.86 -12.05
N MET A 151 0.35 -7.37 -11.32
CA MET A 151 1.08 -6.60 -10.28
C MET A 151 1.78 -5.37 -10.87
N ILE A 152 2.48 -5.51 -12.01
CA ILE A 152 3.11 -4.38 -12.69
C ILE A 152 2.05 -3.36 -13.13
N ALA A 153 0.98 -3.82 -13.78
CA ALA A 153 -0.09 -2.96 -14.28
C ALA A 153 -0.84 -2.26 -13.13
N GLY A 154 -1.16 -2.97 -12.06
CA GLY A 154 -1.92 -2.50 -10.90
C GLY A 154 -1.08 -1.63 -9.96
N GLN A 155 0.01 -2.15 -9.42
CA GLN A 155 0.82 -1.46 -8.42
C GLN A 155 1.70 -0.37 -9.06
N GLY A 156 2.13 -0.58 -10.30
CA GLY A 156 2.90 0.39 -11.08
C GLY A 156 2.04 1.26 -11.96
N GLY A 157 1.44 0.65 -12.99
CA GLY A 157 0.69 1.36 -14.02
C GLY A 157 -0.42 2.26 -13.47
N VAL A 158 -1.27 1.76 -12.56
CA VAL A 158 -2.36 2.56 -11.97
C VAL A 158 -1.83 3.71 -11.12
N VAL A 159 -0.79 3.47 -10.31
CA VAL A 159 -0.22 4.50 -9.44
C VAL A 159 0.55 5.55 -10.25
N ILE A 160 1.26 5.15 -11.31
CA ILE A 160 1.88 6.07 -12.27
C ILE A 160 0.83 6.90 -12.99
N LEU A 161 -0.25 6.26 -13.48
CA LEU A 161 -1.39 6.95 -14.11
C LEU A 161 -1.98 7.98 -13.15
N ALA A 162 -2.23 7.62 -11.89
CA ALA A 162 -2.70 8.56 -10.88
C ALA A 162 -1.74 9.74 -10.71
N GLY A 163 -0.43 9.47 -10.64
CA GLY A 163 0.60 10.50 -10.54
C GLY A 163 0.65 11.45 -11.75
N GLU A 164 0.46 10.95 -12.97
CA GLU A 164 0.38 11.80 -14.17
C GLU A 164 -0.93 12.59 -14.21
N LEU A 165 -2.04 11.98 -13.81
CA LEU A 165 -3.32 12.68 -13.70
C LEU A 165 -3.26 13.79 -12.64
N GLU A 166 -2.60 13.56 -11.49
CA GLU A 166 -2.35 14.57 -10.46
C GLU A 166 -1.58 15.78 -10.99
N LYS A 167 -0.62 15.58 -11.92
CA LYS A 167 0.07 16.69 -12.59
C LYS A 167 -0.84 17.42 -13.58
N SER A 168 -1.63 16.67 -14.36
CA SER A 168 -2.53 17.24 -15.37
C SER A 168 -3.73 18.00 -14.76
N THR A 169 -4.15 17.63 -13.56
CA THR A 169 -5.21 18.32 -12.79
C THR A 169 -4.65 19.33 -11.80
N ALA A 170 -3.35 19.61 -11.83
CA ALA A 170 -2.73 20.65 -11.02
C ALA A 170 -3.30 22.02 -11.41
N LEU A 171 -3.72 22.78 -10.41
CA LEU A 171 -4.40 24.06 -10.57
C LEU A 171 -3.45 25.25 -10.39
N GLY A 172 -2.26 25.00 -9.83
CA GLY A 172 -1.20 25.98 -9.70
C GLY A 172 -0.06 25.44 -8.86
N THR A 173 1.16 25.79 -9.24
CA THR A 173 2.36 25.58 -8.43
C THR A 173 3.01 26.93 -8.14
N THR A 174 3.56 27.07 -6.95
CA THR A 174 4.41 28.21 -6.59
C THR A 174 5.55 27.72 -5.75
N GLU A 175 6.73 28.32 -5.91
CA GLU A 175 7.92 27.96 -5.16
C GLU A 175 8.30 29.10 -4.22
N PHE A 176 8.83 28.75 -3.05
CA PHE A 176 9.51 29.69 -2.19
C PHE A 176 10.84 29.12 -1.72
N GLU A 177 11.84 29.99 -1.56
CA GLU A 177 13.16 29.64 -1.06
C GLU A 177 13.34 30.21 0.34
N VAL A 178 13.89 29.39 1.24
CA VAL A 178 14.34 29.81 2.58
C VAL A 178 15.85 29.75 2.62
N VAL A 179 16.49 30.85 3.01
CA VAL A 179 17.95 30.98 3.05
C VAL A 179 18.40 31.34 4.46
N ALA A 180 19.27 30.53 5.05
CA ALA A 180 19.91 30.82 6.33
C ALA A 180 21.21 31.63 6.10
N ARG A 181 21.32 32.81 6.71
CA ARG A 181 22.48 33.73 6.61
C ARG A 181 22.82 34.35 7.97
N ARG A 182 24.03 34.90 8.10
CA ARG A 182 24.52 35.46 9.38
C ARG A 182 23.85 36.79 9.78
N ASP A 183 23.35 37.57 8.83
CA ASP A 183 23.03 38.99 9.05
C ASP A 183 21.53 39.35 8.97
N ASP A 184 20.63 38.47 9.40
CA ASP A 184 19.18 38.75 9.33
C ASP A 184 18.44 38.62 10.66
N VAL A 185 17.37 39.42 10.80
CA VAL A 185 16.58 39.55 12.03
C VAL A 185 15.50 38.46 12.07
N ALA A 186 15.27 37.89 13.27
CA ALA A 186 14.20 36.92 13.50
C ALA A 186 12.81 37.54 13.26
N VAL A 187 11.88 36.75 12.72
CA VAL A 187 10.49 37.19 12.52
C VAL A 187 9.81 37.29 13.88
N ALA A 188 9.30 38.47 14.24
CA ALA A 188 8.79 38.72 15.58
C ALA A 188 7.37 38.17 15.83
N ASN A 189 6.47 38.25 14.84
CA ASN A 189 5.03 37.93 15.01
C ASN A 189 4.41 37.32 13.74
N VAL A 190 3.31 36.56 13.92
CA VAL A 190 2.44 36.07 12.83
C VAL A 190 1.37 37.12 12.53
N GLU A 191 1.41 37.75 11.36
CA GLU A 191 0.46 38.79 10.94
C GLU A 191 -0.04 38.54 9.51
N PRO A 192 -1.02 37.63 9.33
CA PRO A 192 -1.45 37.18 8.01
C PRO A 192 -2.13 38.28 7.20
N SER A 193 -2.86 39.19 7.87
CA SER A 193 -3.57 40.32 7.25
C SER A 193 -2.64 41.38 6.65
N GLY A 194 -1.39 41.49 7.13
CA GLY A 194 -0.38 42.42 6.62
C GLY A 194 0.41 41.88 5.43
N ALA A 195 0.19 40.63 5.00
CA ALA A 195 0.95 40.00 3.94
C ALA A 195 0.63 40.62 2.56
N VAL A 196 1.67 41.11 1.88
CA VAL A 196 1.56 41.68 0.53
C VAL A 196 1.83 40.59 -0.51
N PHE A 197 0.82 40.32 -1.34
CA PHE A 197 0.90 39.38 -2.45
C PHE A 197 1.08 40.17 -3.75
N THR A 198 2.28 40.13 -4.33
CA THR A 198 2.53 40.69 -5.66
C THR A 198 1.89 39.81 -6.73
N GLU A 199 1.14 40.40 -7.66
CA GLU A 199 0.57 39.73 -8.84
C GLU A 199 1.69 39.30 -9.80
N SER A 200 2.44 38.26 -9.45
CA SER A 200 3.45 37.69 -10.34
C SER A 200 2.79 36.73 -11.31
N ALA A 201 2.40 37.28 -12.46
CA ALA A 201 2.33 36.70 -13.80
C ALA A 201 1.71 35.31 -14.01
N ALA A 202 0.66 35.30 -14.83
CA ALA A 202 0.32 34.32 -15.86
C ALA A 202 0.74 32.86 -15.62
N GLU A 203 -0.27 32.02 -15.34
CA GLU A 203 -0.32 30.54 -15.31
C GLU A 203 -0.45 29.87 -13.92
N GLY A 204 -0.13 30.52 -12.80
CA GLY A 204 -0.28 29.95 -11.44
C GLY A 204 -1.44 30.55 -10.61
N ALA A 205 -2.29 29.72 -10.01
CA ALA A 205 -3.44 30.17 -9.19
C ALA A 205 -3.12 30.37 -7.69
N LEU A 206 -1.89 30.08 -7.26
CA LEU A 206 -1.41 30.15 -5.88
C LEU A 206 -0.15 31.03 -5.81
N VAL A 207 -0.05 31.92 -4.82
CA VAL A 207 1.10 32.83 -4.65
C VAL A 207 1.63 32.74 -3.23
N ALA A 208 2.94 32.55 -3.08
CA ALA A 208 3.65 32.60 -1.80
C ALA A 208 4.40 33.93 -1.62
N THR A 209 4.39 34.47 -0.41
CA THR A 209 5.08 35.71 -0.04
C THR A 209 5.74 35.59 1.35
N PRO A 210 6.99 36.02 1.52
CA PRO A 210 7.91 36.38 0.43
C PRO A 210 8.35 35.12 -0.34
N ALA A 211 8.58 35.26 -1.66
CA ALA A 211 9.11 34.17 -2.49
C ALA A 211 10.52 33.73 -2.06
N ARG A 212 11.26 34.62 -1.39
CA ARG A 212 12.54 34.31 -0.75
C ARG A 212 12.53 34.82 0.68
N ARG A 213 12.61 33.91 1.66
CA ARG A 213 12.71 34.24 3.08
C ARG A 213 14.13 34.02 3.56
N THR A 214 14.76 35.06 4.10
CA THR A 214 16.07 34.92 4.74
C THR A 214 15.87 34.80 6.26
N LEU A 215 16.66 33.94 6.91
CA LEU A 215 16.64 33.72 8.34
C LEU A 215 18.05 33.84 8.92
N GLY A 216 18.17 34.57 10.01
CA GLY A 216 19.41 34.68 10.76
C GLY A 216 19.83 33.33 11.35
N LEU A 217 21.13 33.01 11.32
CA LEU A 217 21.71 31.84 12.00
C LEU A 217 21.72 31.98 13.53
N ALA A 218 21.40 33.17 14.06
CA ALA A 218 21.24 33.38 15.49
C ALA A 218 20.10 32.51 16.05
N ARG A 219 20.36 31.85 17.18
CA ARG A 219 19.36 31.02 17.85
C ARG A 219 18.24 31.90 18.42
N THR A 220 17.06 31.31 18.54
CA THR A 220 15.89 31.93 19.18
C THR A 220 15.44 31.10 20.37
N ASP A 221 14.71 31.73 21.28
CA ASP A 221 14.12 31.06 22.43
C ASP A 221 13.05 30.05 21.97
N ARG A 222 13.05 28.85 22.57
CA ARG A 222 12.07 27.80 22.34
C ARG A 222 10.65 28.28 22.58
N THR A 223 10.42 29.12 23.59
CA THR A 223 9.07 29.65 23.88
C THR A 223 8.57 30.54 22.74
N THR A 224 9.47 31.34 22.16
CA THR A 224 9.17 32.21 21.02
C THR A 224 8.87 31.38 19.76
N ALA A 225 9.69 30.36 19.48
CA ALA A 225 9.46 29.45 18.37
C ALA A 225 8.13 28.69 18.50
N ALA A 226 7.83 28.18 19.69
CA ALA A 226 6.59 27.48 20.00
C ALA A 226 5.37 28.41 19.89
N ARG A 227 5.48 29.66 20.35
CA ARG A 227 4.42 30.67 20.22
C ARG A 227 4.09 30.95 18.76
N ILE A 228 5.08 31.21 17.92
CA ILE A 228 4.87 31.46 16.47
C ILE A 228 4.20 30.27 15.80
N LEU A 229 4.64 29.04 16.11
CA LEU A 229 4.03 27.83 15.57
C LEU A 229 2.58 27.66 16.04
N ALA A 230 2.30 27.90 17.33
CA ALA A 230 0.96 27.81 17.89
C ALA A 230 0.01 28.87 17.30
N GLU A 231 0.48 30.11 17.09
CA GLU A 231 -0.28 31.18 16.43
C GLU A 231 -0.61 30.81 14.98
N ALA A 232 0.36 30.30 14.22
CA ALA A 232 0.14 29.85 12.85
C ALA A 232 -0.85 28.69 12.78
N ASN A 233 -0.70 27.68 13.65
CA ASN A 233 -1.59 26.54 13.67
C ASN A 233 -3.01 26.91 14.09
N ARG A 234 -3.14 27.79 15.08
CA ARG A 234 -4.44 28.33 15.52
C ARG A 234 -5.13 29.11 14.41
N TRP A 235 -4.41 30.00 13.72
CA TRP A 235 -4.94 30.74 12.58
C TRP A 235 -5.44 29.78 11.49
N ASN A 236 -4.61 28.82 11.09
CA ASN A 236 -4.97 27.89 10.02
C ASN A 236 -6.15 26.99 10.40
N GLY A 237 -6.17 26.50 11.65
CA GLY A 237 -7.23 25.67 12.20
C GLY A 237 -8.57 26.40 12.29
N GLN A 238 -8.58 27.62 12.84
CA GLN A 238 -9.80 28.44 12.96
C GLN A 238 -10.43 28.77 11.61
N HIS A 239 -9.61 28.90 10.57
CA HIS A 239 -10.07 29.17 9.21
C HIS A 239 -10.22 27.89 8.36
N GLY A 240 -10.16 26.71 8.98
CA GLY A 240 -10.48 25.44 8.34
C GLY A 240 -9.52 25.03 7.21
N PHE A 241 -8.25 25.45 7.27
CA PHE A 241 -7.23 24.97 6.34
C PHE A 241 -6.78 23.53 6.65
N TYR A 242 -6.90 23.09 7.90
CA TYR A 242 -6.82 21.69 8.31
C TYR A 242 -7.52 21.49 9.66
N ASP A 243 -7.80 20.24 10.01
CA ASP A 243 -8.41 19.88 11.29
C ASP A 243 -7.37 20.04 12.41
N TYR A 244 -7.52 21.09 13.22
CA TYR A 244 -6.63 21.42 14.33
C TYR A 244 -7.38 21.23 15.65
N HIS A 245 -6.85 20.36 16.51
CA HIS A 245 -7.33 20.18 17.88
C HIS A 245 -6.34 20.81 18.86
N ASP A 246 -6.82 21.69 19.74
CA ASP A 246 -6.00 22.44 20.72
C ASP A 246 -5.15 21.54 21.65
N GLU A 247 -5.51 20.26 21.79
CA GLU A 247 -4.76 19.25 22.55
C GLU A 247 -3.39 18.88 21.93
N GLN A 248 -3.10 19.30 20.69
CA GLN A 248 -1.77 19.16 20.06
C GLN A 248 -0.81 20.32 20.38
N SER A 249 -1.21 21.24 21.26
CA SER A 249 -0.28 22.24 21.80
C SER A 249 0.86 21.52 22.52
N VAL A 250 2.09 21.78 22.06
CA VAL A 250 3.32 21.36 22.76
C VAL A 250 3.17 21.84 24.21
N PRO A 251 3.25 20.96 25.22
CA PRO A 251 3.38 21.42 26.60
C PRO A 251 4.57 22.39 26.62
N LEU A 252 4.36 23.62 27.09
CA LEU A 252 5.45 24.50 27.44
C LEU A 252 6.14 23.84 28.65
N ASP A 253 7.03 22.87 28.40
CA ASP A 253 7.87 22.27 29.42
C ASP A 253 8.71 23.35 30.10
N GLU A 254 9.00 23.13 31.39
CA GLU A 254 9.68 24.06 32.30
C GLU A 254 11.13 24.42 31.88
N ASP A 255 11.70 23.77 30.85
CA ASP A 255 13.01 24.09 30.26
C ASP A 255 12.90 25.16 29.16
N ALA A 256 12.45 26.36 29.56
CA ALA A 256 12.30 27.52 28.67
C ALA A 256 13.64 28.07 28.14
N ASP A 257 14.79 27.67 28.70
CA ASP A 257 16.11 28.25 28.41
C ASP A 257 16.93 27.52 27.33
N ASP A 258 16.49 26.39 26.74
CA ASP A 258 17.25 25.71 25.68
C ASP A 258 17.05 26.42 24.31
N PRO A 259 18.08 27.05 23.74
CA PRO A 259 17.95 27.80 22.50
C PRO A 259 17.70 26.89 21.29
N THR A 260 16.74 27.29 20.45
CA THR A 260 16.37 26.59 19.21
C THR A 260 16.85 27.35 17.97
N GLY A 261 16.82 26.71 16.81
CA GLY A 261 17.12 27.42 15.56
C GLY A 261 16.01 28.42 15.21
N ASN A 262 16.40 29.47 14.48
CA ASN A 262 15.52 30.59 14.15
C ASN A 262 14.28 30.16 13.35
N VAL A 263 13.20 30.94 13.47
CA VAL A 263 11.91 30.64 12.87
C VAL A 263 11.53 31.70 11.85
N GLY A 264 10.99 31.25 10.72
CA GLY A 264 10.48 32.07 9.64
C GLY A 264 9.00 31.82 9.39
N VAL A 265 8.29 32.88 9.00
CA VAL A 265 6.90 32.80 8.55
C VAL A 265 6.85 33.12 7.06
N ILE A 266 6.14 32.29 6.31
CA ILE A 266 5.80 32.49 4.91
C ILE A 266 4.27 32.41 4.80
N TYR A 267 3.68 33.29 4.00
CA TYR A 267 2.26 33.28 3.72
C TYR A 267 2.02 32.81 2.31
N ALA A 268 0.94 32.07 2.09
CA ALA A 268 0.48 31.79 0.74
C ALA A 268 -1.02 31.96 0.64
N LYS A 269 -1.47 32.37 -0.54
CA LYS A 269 -2.86 32.70 -0.80
C LYS A 269 -3.25 32.26 -2.21
N TRP A 270 -4.49 31.82 -2.32
CA TRP A 270 -5.13 31.56 -3.60
C TRP A 270 -5.64 32.85 -4.22
N MET A 271 -5.25 33.12 -5.48
CA MET A 271 -5.51 34.41 -6.12
C MET A 271 -6.56 34.34 -7.24
N ARG A 272 -6.92 33.14 -7.72
CA ARG A 272 -7.86 32.97 -8.84
C ARG A 272 -9.28 32.65 -8.34
N ASP A 273 -10.31 33.11 -9.05
CA ASP A 273 -11.68 32.68 -8.72
C ASP A 273 -11.86 31.18 -8.98
N THR A 274 -12.32 30.48 -7.95
CA THR A 274 -12.60 29.02 -7.91
C THR A 274 -14.07 28.74 -7.63
N SER A 275 -14.96 29.67 -7.97
CA SER A 275 -16.42 29.57 -7.82
C SER A 275 -17.05 28.24 -8.26
N ASN A 276 -16.41 27.49 -9.16
CA ASN A 276 -16.89 26.18 -9.62
C ASN A 276 -16.34 24.95 -8.86
N ARG A 277 -15.52 25.11 -7.80
CA ARG A 277 -14.93 23.98 -7.04
C ARG A 277 -15.26 24.06 -5.55
N GLU A 278 -15.69 22.93 -4.96
CA GLU A 278 -16.00 22.84 -3.52
C GLU A 278 -14.76 22.93 -2.63
N SER A 279 -13.67 22.24 -3.00
CA SER A 279 -12.41 22.20 -2.25
C SER A 279 -11.21 21.96 -3.17
N ILE A 280 -10.04 22.49 -2.79
CA ILE A 280 -8.75 22.31 -3.45
C ILE A 280 -7.74 21.89 -2.38
N ALA A 281 -7.12 20.73 -2.56
CA ALA A 281 -6.06 20.29 -1.68
C ALA A 281 -4.72 20.88 -2.14
N VAL A 282 -3.96 21.36 -1.16
CA VAL A 282 -2.66 21.99 -1.36
C VAL A 282 -1.63 21.18 -0.58
N ASN A 283 -0.59 20.72 -1.28
CA ASN A 283 0.53 20.01 -0.69
C ASN A 283 1.80 20.86 -0.79
N ILE A 284 2.56 20.92 0.29
CA ILE A 284 3.85 21.61 0.37
C ILE A 284 4.92 20.53 0.39
N VAL A 285 5.86 20.59 -0.54
CA VAL A 285 6.90 19.58 -0.69
C VAL A 285 8.26 20.26 -0.74
N SER A 286 9.21 19.77 0.05
CA SER A 286 10.61 20.16 -0.09
C SER A 286 11.18 19.57 -1.37
N VAL A 287 11.61 20.43 -2.29
CA VAL A 287 12.10 20.05 -3.63
C VAL A 287 13.63 19.90 -3.65
N GLY A 288 14.32 20.48 -2.67
CA GLY A 288 15.77 20.35 -2.53
C GLY A 288 16.38 21.40 -1.61
N GLY A 289 17.68 21.25 -1.34
CA GLY A 289 18.45 22.13 -0.46
C GLY A 289 18.91 21.45 0.83
N ASP A 290 19.29 22.26 1.83
CA ASP A 290 19.83 21.79 3.10
C ASP A 290 18.70 21.34 4.05
N LYS A 291 18.83 20.14 4.61
CA LYS A 291 17.83 19.52 5.49
C LYS A 291 17.71 20.19 6.85
N SER A 292 18.68 21.04 7.18
CA SER A 292 18.67 21.83 8.41
C SER A 292 17.60 22.92 8.40
N ILE A 293 16.82 23.06 7.32
CA ILE A 293 15.69 23.98 7.21
C ILE A 293 14.42 23.15 7.01
N THR A 294 13.48 23.22 7.95
CA THR A 294 12.30 22.35 7.98
C THR A 294 11.00 23.12 8.08
N LEU A 295 9.96 22.68 7.38
CA LEU A 295 8.58 23.12 7.59
C LEU A 295 8.04 22.50 8.89
N LYS A 296 7.42 23.34 9.75
CA LYS A 296 6.84 22.93 11.04
C LYS A 296 5.32 22.91 11.05
N THR A 297 4.68 23.65 10.15
CA THR A 297 3.24 23.52 9.90
C THR A 297 2.94 22.24 9.10
N PRO A 298 1.70 21.71 9.15
CA PRO A 298 1.30 20.60 8.29
C PRO A 298 1.64 20.84 6.82
N ASP A 299 2.07 19.78 6.15
CA ASP A 299 2.46 19.76 4.74
C ASP A 299 1.26 19.71 3.78
N ARG A 300 0.05 19.50 4.30
CA ARG A 300 -1.20 19.46 3.54
C ARG A 300 -2.25 20.39 4.12
N LEU A 301 -2.88 21.17 3.24
CA LEU A 301 -3.95 22.11 3.56
C LEU A 301 -5.13 21.93 2.60
N GLU A 302 -6.33 22.35 3.00
CA GLU A 302 -7.54 22.35 2.18
C GLU A 302 -8.09 23.77 2.03
N ILE A 303 -8.20 24.21 0.77
CA ILE A 303 -8.81 25.48 0.40
C ILE A 303 -10.26 25.22 0.00
N ASN A 304 -11.20 25.92 0.61
CA ASN A 304 -12.64 25.78 0.40
C ASN A 304 -13.29 27.16 0.19
N ALA A 305 -14.60 27.17 -0.06
CA ALA A 305 -15.36 28.40 -0.29
C ALA A 305 -15.23 29.43 0.84
N SER A 306 -15.09 28.98 2.10
CA SER A 306 -14.98 29.85 3.28
C SER A 306 -13.60 30.44 3.52
N ASN A 307 -12.50 29.80 3.09
CA ASN A 307 -11.15 30.24 3.43
C ASN A 307 -10.30 30.69 2.24
N ARG A 308 -10.76 30.48 0.99
CA ARG A 308 -10.05 30.84 -0.26
C ARG A 308 -9.57 32.29 -0.38
N HIS A 309 -10.19 33.21 0.36
CA HIS A 309 -9.83 34.64 0.34
C HIS A 309 -8.77 35.00 1.39
N LEU A 310 -8.46 34.09 2.29
CA LEU A 310 -7.53 34.28 3.40
C LEU A 310 -6.16 33.69 3.06
N PRO A 311 -5.08 34.28 3.58
CA PRO A 311 -3.76 33.67 3.51
C PRO A 311 -3.64 32.55 4.55
N PHE A 312 -3.01 31.44 4.16
CA PHE A 312 -2.55 30.43 5.10
C PHE A 312 -1.11 30.69 5.51
N VAL A 313 -0.80 30.30 6.74
CA VAL A 313 0.47 30.60 7.40
C VAL A 313 1.34 29.35 7.42
N MET A 314 2.55 29.45 6.92
CA MET A 314 3.56 28.40 6.98
C MET A 314 4.70 28.83 7.87
N VAL A 315 5.14 27.92 8.74
CA VAL A 315 6.26 28.16 9.66
C VAL A 315 7.42 27.26 9.25
N VAL A 316 8.58 27.86 9.01
CA VAL A 316 9.83 27.16 8.75
C VAL A 316 10.79 27.40 9.90
N GLN A 317 11.61 26.41 10.24
CA GLN A 317 12.55 26.49 11.34
C GLN A 317 13.91 25.92 10.94
N LEU A 318 14.97 26.63 11.33
CA LEU A 318 16.35 26.19 11.21
C LEU A 318 16.68 25.15 12.30
N ASP A 319 17.60 24.24 12.01
CA ASP A 319 18.23 23.39 13.01
C ASP A 319 19.08 24.25 13.95
N ARG A 320 19.03 23.96 15.26
CA ARG A 320 19.83 24.67 16.28
C ARG A 320 21.34 24.51 16.09
N GLN A 321 21.77 23.48 15.35
CA GLN A 321 23.17 23.16 15.06
C GLN A 321 23.66 23.76 13.73
N LEU A 322 22.80 24.49 13.00
CA LEU A 322 23.18 25.07 11.72
C LEU A 322 24.06 26.32 11.93
N GLU A 323 25.34 26.22 11.56
CA GLU A 323 26.32 27.32 11.70
C GLU A 323 26.81 27.91 10.36
N ARG A 324 26.44 27.25 9.25
CA ARG A 324 26.82 27.63 7.88
C ARG A 324 25.63 28.19 7.12
N GLU A 325 25.90 28.98 6.08
CA GLU A 325 24.85 29.37 5.14
C GLU A 325 24.27 28.15 4.45
N ALA A 326 22.96 28.13 4.33
CA ALA A 326 22.19 27.04 3.77
C ALA A 326 20.95 27.58 3.08
N ALA A 327 20.43 26.85 2.10
CA ALA A 327 19.19 27.21 1.43
C ALA A 327 18.35 25.97 1.22
N ALA A 328 17.03 26.10 1.39
CA ALA A 328 16.04 25.07 1.11
C ALA A 328 14.95 25.64 0.21
N ARG A 329 14.51 24.85 -0.76
CA ARG A 329 13.45 25.19 -1.69
C ARG A 329 12.23 24.33 -1.41
N PHE A 330 11.08 24.98 -1.36
CA PHE A 330 9.79 24.39 -1.15
C PHE A 330 8.88 24.72 -2.32
N GLU A 331 8.12 23.74 -2.76
CA GLU A 331 7.12 23.88 -3.81
C GLU A 331 5.74 23.61 -3.20
N ILE A 332 4.83 24.54 -3.44
CA ILE A 332 3.44 24.43 -3.04
C ILE A 332 2.65 24.03 -4.28
N ARG A 333 2.01 22.86 -4.22
CA ARG A 333 1.24 22.26 -5.31
C ARG A 333 -0.23 22.24 -4.94
N ALA A 334 -1.03 23.02 -5.65
CA ALA A 334 -2.48 22.92 -5.57
C ALA A 334 -2.98 21.99 -6.67
N GLY A 335 -3.73 20.97 -6.29
CA GLY A 335 -4.26 19.99 -7.23
C GLY A 335 -5.57 19.39 -6.76
N ASP A 336 -6.39 18.99 -7.73
CA ASP A 336 -7.57 18.20 -7.44
C ASP A 336 -7.18 16.71 -7.39
N PHE A 337 -6.56 16.33 -6.28
CA PHE A 337 -6.14 14.94 -6.03
C PHE A 337 -7.35 14.00 -6.03
N LYS A 338 -8.51 14.46 -5.52
CA LYS A 338 -9.77 13.70 -5.56
C LYS A 338 -10.18 13.41 -7.00
N GLN A 339 -10.12 14.41 -7.89
CA GLN A 339 -10.43 14.24 -9.31
C GLN A 339 -9.45 13.29 -10.02
N ALA A 340 -8.14 13.41 -9.78
CA ALA A 340 -7.14 12.53 -10.37
C ALA A 340 -7.38 11.06 -9.98
N TRP A 341 -7.62 10.78 -8.70
CA TRP A 341 -7.90 9.43 -8.21
C TRP A 341 -9.29 8.92 -8.62
N SER A 342 -10.29 9.81 -8.73
CA SER A 342 -11.60 9.50 -9.30
C SER A 342 -11.47 8.98 -10.73
N TRP A 343 -10.80 9.73 -11.60
CA TRP A 343 -10.55 9.32 -12.98
C TRP A 343 -9.72 8.04 -13.07
N THR A 344 -8.70 7.90 -12.23
CA THR A 344 -7.90 6.67 -12.14
C THR A 344 -8.78 5.45 -11.89
N MET A 345 -9.61 5.49 -10.84
CA MET A 345 -10.49 4.35 -10.51
C MET A 345 -11.56 4.11 -11.58
N GLY A 346 -12.06 5.17 -12.21
CA GLY A 346 -13.01 5.07 -13.34
C GLY A 346 -12.41 4.36 -14.55
N ILE A 347 -11.18 4.75 -14.94
CA ILE A 347 -10.45 4.13 -16.06
C ILE A 347 -10.16 2.66 -15.76
N VAL A 348 -9.65 2.35 -14.55
CA VAL A 348 -9.35 0.97 -14.16
C VAL A 348 -10.62 0.13 -14.09
N GLY A 349 -11.71 0.67 -13.54
CA GLY A 349 -13.02 0.01 -13.51
C GLY A 349 -13.55 -0.28 -14.92
N ALA A 350 -13.45 0.68 -15.85
CA ALA A 350 -13.87 0.50 -17.24
C ALA A 350 -13.05 -0.59 -17.95
N VAL A 351 -11.72 -0.57 -17.81
CA VAL A 351 -10.82 -1.62 -18.35
C VAL A 351 -11.13 -2.99 -17.73
N PHE A 352 -11.47 -3.02 -16.44
CA PHE A 352 -11.81 -4.28 -15.78
C PHE A 352 -13.18 -4.81 -16.24
N LEU A 353 -14.15 -3.94 -16.52
CA LEU A 353 -15.44 -4.32 -17.09
C LEU A 353 -15.33 -4.81 -18.53
N THR A 354 -14.42 -4.26 -19.35
CA THR A 354 -14.16 -4.82 -20.69
C THR A 354 -13.53 -6.21 -20.59
N LEU A 355 -12.65 -6.43 -19.62
CA LEU A 355 -12.10 -7.75 -19.32
C LEU A 355 -13.17 -8.73 -18.81
N CYS A 356 -14.13 -8.26 -18.02
CA CYS A 356 -15.30 -9.04 -17.62
C CYS A 356 -16.16 -9.44 -18.83
N ALA A 357 -16.43 -8.50 -19.75
CA ALA A 357 -17.16 -8.79 -20.99
C ALA A 357 -16.41 -9.79 -21.88
N TYR A 358 -15.08 -9.66 -21.96
CA TYR A 358 -14.23 -10.64 -22.64
C TYR A 358 -14.36 -12.03 -22.02
N HIS A 359 -14.25 -12.17 -20.70
CA HIS A 359 -14.37 -13.48 -20.03
C HIS A 359 -15.77 -14.06 -20.10
N TRP A 360 -16.81 -13.22 -20.11
CA TRP A 360 -18.16 -13.68 -20.36
C TRP A 360 -18.25 -14.41 -21.71
N TRP A 361 -17.55 -13.93 -22.74
CA TRP A 361 -17.50 -14.58 -24.06
C TRP A 361 -16.46 -15.71 -24.16
N ALA A 362 -15.24 -15.50 -23.69
CA ALA A 362 -14.09 -16.38 -23.95
C ALA A 362 -14.00 -17.62 -23.04
N LEU A 363 -14.58 -17.57 -21.84
CA LEU A 363 -14.51 -18.69 -20.90
C LEU A 363 -15.32 -19.87 -21.43
N PRO A 364 -14.71 -21.06 -21.60
CA PRO A 364 -15.43 -22.23 -22.07
C PRO A 364 -16.48 -22.66 -21.05
N HIS A 365 -17.54 -23.28 -21.53
CA HIS A 365 -18.46 -23.98 -20.65
C HIS A 365 -17.80 -25.29 -20.21
N VAL A 366 -17.24 -25.30 -19.00
CA VAL A 366 -16.77 -26.51 -18.36
C VAL A 366 -18.01 -27.16 -17.73
N PRO A 367 -18.36 -28.41 -18.10
CA PRO A 367 -19.45 -29.12 -17.43
C PRO A 367 -19.12 -29.18 -15.94
N ASP A 368 -19.97 -28.61 -15.10
CA ASP A 368 -19.92 -28.92 -13.68
C ASP A 368 -19.99 -30.46 -13.58
N HIS A 369 -19.09 -31.12 -12.84
CA HIS A 369 -19.18 -32.56 -12.59
C HIS A 369 -20.46 -32.86 -11.79
N GLN A 370 -21.61 -32.82 -12.44
CA GLN A 370 -22.87 -33.34 -11.96
C GLN A 370 -22.88 -34.88 -12.05
N GLY A 371 -21.90 -35.48 -12.74
CA GLY A 371 -21.80 -36.91 -13.03
C GLY A 371 -21.29 -37.79 -11.88
N GLU A 372 -20.70 -37.23 -10.83
CA GLU A 372 -20.38 -37.96 -9.58
C GLU A 372 -21.38 -37.63 -8.45
N ARG A 373 -22.61 -37.23 -8.81
CA ARG A 373 -23.74 -37.16 -7.86
C ARG A 373 -24.23 -38.54 -7.39
N GLY A 374 -23.59 -39.62 -7.83
CA GLY A 374 -23.87 -40.98 -7.38
C GLY A 374 -23.06 -41.33 -6.13
N THR A 375 -23.60 -41.03 -4.94
CA THR A 375 -23.45 -41.68 -3.61
C THR A 375 -23.42 -40.72 -2.41
N VAL A 376 -23.33 -39.41 -2.63
CA VAL A 376 -23.53 -38.42 -1.54
C VAL A 376 -24.90 -37.77 -1.73
N GLY A 377 -25.93 -38.46 -1.23
CA GLY A 377 -27.30 -37.95 -1.27
C GLY A 377 -27.39 -36.61 -0.56
N HIS A 378 -28.05 -35.62 -1.18
CA HIS A 378 -28.56 -34.38 -0.58
C HIS A 378 -27.79 -33.96 0.68
N ALA A 379 -26.52 -33.60 0.53
CA ALA A 379 -25.76 -33.02 1.62
C ALA A 379 -26.48 -31.73 2.02
N SER A 380 -27.25 -31.77 3.12
CA SER A 380 -27.83 -30.58 3.69
C SER A 380 -26.70 -29.63 4.02
N THR A 381 -26.92 -28.31 3.94
CA THR A 381 -25.94 -27.31 4.35
C THR A 381 -25.33 -27.63 5.72
N THR A 382 -26.12 -28.22 6.63
CA THR A 382 -25.67 -28.76 7.93
C THR A 382 -24.56 -29.82 7.82
N SER A 383 -24.63 -30.75 6.86
CA SER A 383 -23.59 -31.77 6.64
C SER A 383 -22.30 -31.21 6.03
N LEU A 384 -22.39 -30.13 5.24
CA LEU A 384 -21.23 -29.41 4.70
C LEU A 384 -20.45 -28.70 5.80
N TRP A 385 -21.15 -28.02 6.72
CA TRP A 385 -20.52 -27.39 7.87
C TRP A 385 -19.87 -28.42 8.81
N GLY A 386 -20.52 -29.57 9.04
CA GLY A 386 -19.91 -30.67 9.80
C GLY A 386 -18.59 -31.16 9.18
N THR A 387 -18.59 -31.42 7.87
CA THR A 387 -17.39 -31.85 7.13
C THR A 387 -16.28 -30.78 7.16
N PHE A 388 -16.65 -29.50 7.08
CA PHE A 388 -15.72 -28.38 7.23
C PHE A 388 -15.09 -28.36 8.62
N PHE A 389 -15.89 -28.43 9.69
CA PHE A 389 -15.38 -28.43 11.07
C PHE A 389 -14.52 -29.65 11.38
N ASP A 390 -14.85 -30.82 10.83
CA ASP A 390 -14.02 -32.01 10.93
C ASP A 390 -12.66 -31.81 10.24
N THR A 391 -12.68 -31.22 9.05
CA THR A 391 -11.45 -30.91 8.30
C THR A 391 -10.60 -29.84 9.03
N PHE A 392 -11.25 -28.81 9.58
CA PHE A 392 -10.62 -27.78 10.40
C PHE A 392 -9.98 -28.38 11.65
N SER A 393 -10.71 -29.20 12.41
CA SER A 393 -10.23 -29.90 13.60
C SER A 393 -9.04 -30.81 13.26
N SER A 394 -9.13 -31.55 12.14
CA SER A 394 -8.04 -32.43 11.69
C SER A 394 -6.74 -31.67 11.36
N PHE A 395 -6.81 -30.40 10.96
CA PHE A 395 -5.64 -29.56 10.74
C PHE A 395 -4.93 -29.24 12.07
N PHE A 396 -5.70 -28.80 13.07
CA PHE A 396 -5.18 -28.45 14.40
C PHE A 396 -4.90 -29.66 15.31
N ALA A 397 -5.28 -30.87 14.90
CA ALA A 397 -4.93 -32.11 15.58
C ALA A 397 -3.54 -32.67 15.21
N LYS A 398 -2.85 -32.10 14.22
CA LYS A 398 -1.53 -32.59 13.78
C LYS A 398 -0.45 -32.37 14.87
N PRO A 399 0.44 -33.34 15.10
CA PRO A 399 1.53 -33.18 16.07
C PRO A 399 2.46 -32.03 15.64
N GLY A 400 2.81 -31.14 16.57
CA GLY A 400 3.68 -29.99 16.30
C GLY A 400 3.02 -28.83 15.54
N ILE A 401 1.70 -28.86 15.30
CA ILE A 401 0.99 -27.81 14.55
C ILE A 401 1.09 -26.43 15.20
N GLY A 402 1.20 -26.34 16.53
CA GLY A 402 1.37 -25.06 17.23
C GLY A 402 2.61 -24.29 16.75
N VAL A 403 3.73 -24.98 16.54
CA VAL A 403 4.97 -24.38 16.01
C VAL A 403 4.81 -23.99 14.54
N ALA A 404 4.13 -24.82 13.74
CA ALA A 404 3.83 -24.52 12.35
C ALA A 404 2.94 -23.27 12.19
N VAL A 405 1.88 -23.16 12.98
CA VAL A 405 0.97 -22.00 12.98
C VAL A 405 1.72 -20.76 13.46
N ALA A 406 2.50 -20.86 14.55
CA ALA A 406 3.33 -19.75 15.02
C ALA A 406 4.31 -19.31 13.93
N PHE A 407 4.97 -20.24 13.23
CA PHE A 407 5.86 -19.90 12.12
C PHE A 407 5.11 -19.20 10.99
N VAL A 408 3.97 -19.72 10.54
CA VAL A 408 3.16 -19.09 9.48
C VAL A 408 2.76 -17.67 9.85
N LEU A 409 2.38 -17.43 11.10
CA LEU A 409 1.99 -16.10 11.60
C LEU A 409 3.19 -15.16 11.79
N CYS A 410 4.35 -15.67 12.23
CA CYS A 410 5.49 -14.84 12.61
C CYS A 410 6.59 -14.71 11.54
N TYR A 411 6.65 -15.59 10.55
CA TYR A 411 7.69 -15.59 9.50
C TYR A 411 7.78 -14.25 8.77
N ARG A 412 6.62 -13.60 8.59
CA ARG A 412 6.49 -12.30 7.91
C ARG A 412 6.13 -11.18 8.87
N LEU A 413 6.34 -11.33 10.17
CA LEU A 413 5.88 -10.36 11.16
C LEU A 413 6.46 -8.95 10.95
N GLY A 414 7.75 -8.85 10.63
CA GLY A 414 8.39 -7.58 10.28
C GLY A 414 7.80 -7.01 8.98
N GLU A 415 7.76 -7.84 7.93
CA GLU A 415 7.24 -7.48 6.61
C GLU A 415 5.75 -7.06 6.62
N ALA A 416 4.93 -7.70 7.45
CA ALA A 416 3.52 -7.38 7.62
C ALA A 416 3.29 -5.94 8.12
N GLN A 417 4.17 -5.48 9.00
CA GLN A 417 4.16 -4.11 9.49
C GLN A 417 4.77 -3.16 8.46
N LEU A 418 5.89 -3.56 7.84
CA LEU A 418 6.60 -2.78 6.85
C LEU A 418 5.74 -2.46 5.63
N GLY A 419 5.07 -3.45 5.05
CA GLY A 419 4.38 -3.31 3.76
C GLY A 419 3.27 -2.25 3.73
N LYS A 420 2.69 -1.89 4.88
CA LYS A 420 1.73 -0.79 4.99
C LYS A 420 2.39 0.57 5.17
N ILE A 421 3.48 0.62 5.91
CA ILE A 421 4.15 1.85 6.30
C ILE A 421 5.16 2.31 5.24
N ALA A 422 5.78 1.39 4.51
CA ALA A 422 6.82 1.71 3.55
C ALA A 422 6.33 2.60 2.38
N PRO A 423 5.15 2.39 1.77
CA PRO A 423 4.60 3.35 0.81
C PRO A 423 4.26 4.71 1.43
N LEU A 424 3.81 4.74 2.68
CA LEU A 424 3.51 5.98 3.40
C LEU A 424 4.78 6.79 3.67
N PHE A 425 5.83 6.12 4.17
CA PHE A 425 7.17 6.67 4.37
C PHE A 425 7.74 7.29 3.09
N MET A 426 7.54 6.64 1.94
CA MET A 426 7.98 7.18 0.66
C MET A 426 7.27 8.46 0.27
N LEU A 427 5.95 8.53 0.51
CA LEU A 427 5.12 9.68 0.13
C LEU A 427 5.21 10.83 1.12
N ASP A 428 5.42 10.53 2.40
CA ASP A 428 5.48 11.53 3.46
C ASP A 428 6.58 12.54 3.21
N ALA A 429 6.30 13.79 3.57
CA ALA A 429 7.28 14.86 3.52
C ALA A 429 8.53 14.51 4.34
N ARG A 430 9.67 15.05 3.90
CA ARG A 430 10.97 14.75 4.52
C ARG A 430 11.04 15.24 5.96
N GLU A 431 10.36 16.34 6.23
CA GLU A 431 10.19 16.96 7.55
C GLU A 431 9.43 16.06 8.52
N ALA A 432 8.45 15.31 8.02
CA ALA A 432 7.70 14.30 8.79
C ALA A 432 8.49 12.99 8.96
N GLY A 433 9.74 12.94 8.50
CA GLY A 433 10.59 11.75 8.53
C GLY A 433 10.49 10.87 7.29
N GLY A 434 9.71 11.25 6.27
CA GLY A 434 9.55 10.49 5.01
C GLY A 434 10.62 10.78 3.94
N LEU A 435 10.36 10.38 2.69
CA LEU A 435 11.25 10.61 1.54
C LEU A 435 10.75 11.66 0.54
N GLY A 436 9.50 12.09 0.64
CA GLY A 436 8.88 13.12 -0.20
C GLY A 436 8.76 12.74 -1.68
N LEU A 437 8.63 11.44 -1.99
CA LEU A 437 8.47 10.97 -3.37
C LEU A 437 7.08 11.32 -3.89
N THR A 438 7.01 11.59 -5.19
CA THR A 438 5.73 11.77 -5.89
C THR A 438 5.00 10.43 -6.04
N THR A 439 3.68 10.47 -6.22
CA THR A 439 2.84 9.29 -6.49
C THR A 439 3.41 8.45 -7.64
N GLY A 440 3.76 9.09 -8.76
CA GLY A 440 4.33 8.39 -9.91
C GLY A 440 5.69 7.74 -9.63
N GLN A 441 6.54 8.37 -8.81
CA GLN A 441 7.80 7.76 -8.38
C GLN A 441 7.58 6.53 -7.51
N VAL A 442 6.62 6.56 -6.58
CA VAL A 442 6.27 5.39 -5.75
C VAL A 442 5.72 4.25 -6.62
N GLY A 443 4.87 4.58 -7.60
CA GLY A 443 4.39 3.62 -8.60
C GLY A 443 5.53 2.99 -9.40
N PHE A 444 6.50 3.78 -9.85
CA PHE A 444 7.67 3.26 -10.56
C PHE A 444 8.54 2.34 -9.67
N VAL A 445 8.81 2.77 -8.43
CA VAL A 445 9.67 2.05 -7.48
C VAL A 445 9.09 0.68 -7.14
N TYR A 446 7.84 0.62 -6.67
CA TYR A 446 7.25 -0.66 -6.27
C TYR A 446 6.71 -1.46 -7.47
N GLY A 447 6.07 -0.78 -8.41
CA GLY A 447 5.35 -1.45 -9.49
C GLY A 447 6.24 -1.91 -10.64
N THR A 448 7.33 -1.20 -10.93
CA THR A 448 8.27 -1.59 -11.99
C THR A 448 9.48 -2.28 -11.39
N VAL A 449 10.32 -1.55 -10.64
CA VAL A 449 11.58 -2.10 -10.10
C VAL A 449 11.27 -3.22 -9.10
N GLY A 450 10.34 -2.96 -8.18
CA GLY A 450 9.95 -3.88 -7.15
C GLY A 450 9.41 -5.20 -7.70
N VAL A 451 8.36 -5.16 -8.52
CA VAL A 451 7.78 -6.38 -9.11
C VAL A 451 8.80 -7.15 -9.95
N LEU A 452 9.66 -6.50 -10.75
CA LEU A 452 10.71 -7.22 -11.50
C LEU A 452 11.67 -7.96 -10.57
N CYS A 453 12.13 -7.32 -9.50
CA CYS A 453 13.02 -7.93 -8.52
C CYS A 453 12.32 -9.05 -7.73
N LEU A 454 11.05 -8.86 -7.39
CA LEU A 454 10.18 -9.86 -6.76
C LEU A 454 10.09 -11.15 -7.58
N VAL A 455 9.85 -10.99 -8.89
CA VAL A 455 9.77 -12.10 -9.84
C VAL A 455 11.10 -12.85 -9.91
N LEU A 456 12.21 -12.12 -10.05
CA LEU A 456 13.56 -12.70 -10.08
C LEU A 456 13.88 -13.48 -8.81
N GLY A 457 13.62 -12.87 -7.64
CA GLY A 457 13.83 -13.50 -6.34
C GLY A 457 13.02 -14.79 -6.18
N GLY A 458 11.74 -14.77 -6.54
CA GLY A 458 10.88 -15.95 -6.45
C GLY A 458 11.29 -17.10 -7.38
N VAL A 459 11.72 -16.78 -8.62
CA VAL A 459 12.22 -17.81 -9.56
C VAL A 459 13.50 -18.45 -9.02
N LEU A 460 14.44 -17.64 -8.55
CA LEU A 460 15.70 -18.14 -7.98
C LEU A 460 15.47 -18.92 -6.68
N GLY A 461 14.52 -18.49 -5.85
CA GLY A 461 14.11 -19.20 -4.64
C GLY A 461 13.55 -20.58 -4.95
N GLY A 462 12.66 -20.66 -5.95
CA GLY A 462 12.09 -21.93 -6.42
C GLY A 462 13.15 -22.89 -6.95
N PHE A 463 14.08 -22.37 -7.76
CA PHE A 463 15.20 -23.16 -8.28
C PHE A 463 16.13 -23.66 -7.18
N ALA A 464 16.50 -22.79 -6.23
CA ALA A 464 17.37 -23.13 -5.11
C ALA A 464 16.76 -24.26 -4.25
N ALA A 465 15.49 -24.11 -3.87
CA ALA A 465 14.76 -25.13 -3.12
C ALA A 465 14.61 -26.44 -3.89
N ALA A 466 14.36 -26.38 -5.20
CA ALA A 466 14.25 -27.58 -6.05
C ALA A 466 15.56 -28.39 -6.11
N GLN A 467 16.72 -27.72 -6.06
CA GLN A 467 18.02 -28.38 -6.14
C GLN A 467 18.43 -29.08 -4.85
N HIS A 468 18.27 -28.42 -3.69
CA HIS A 468 18.84 -28.91 -2.43
C HIS A 468 17.85 -29.04 -1.27
N GLY A 469 16.55 -28.91 -1.56
CA GLY A 469 15.47 -29.04 -0.58
C GLY A 469 15.25 -27.78 0.27
N LEU A 470 14.08 -27.71 0.90
CA LEU A 470 13.69 -26.56 1.73
C LEU A 470 14.55 -26.44 2.98
N LYS A 471 14.90 -27.55 3.65
CA LYS A 471 15.63 -27.54 4.92
C LYS A 471 16.98 -26.80 4.83
N LYS A 472 17.73 -27.01 3.74
CA LYS A 472 19.04 -26.36 3.52
C LYS A 472 18.88 -24.87 3.25
N TRP A 473 17.88 -24.49 2.47
CA TRP A 473 17.70 -23.11 2.00
C TRP A 473 16.86 -22.24 2.94
N LEU A 474 16.10 -22.83 3.87
CA LEU A 474 15.20 -22.09 4.73
C LEU A 474 15.90 -20.96 5.48
N TRP A 475 17.08 -21.21 6.06
CA TRP A 475 17.83 -20.16 6.77
C TRP A 475 18.21 -18.99 5.86
N TRP A 476 18.68 -19.27 4.64
CA TRP A 476 18.99 -18.23 3.66
C TRP A 476 17.75 -17.47 3.21
N MET A 477 16.61 -18.16 3.10
CA MET A 477 15.33 -17.56 2.74
C MET A 477 14.78 -16.65 3.86
N VAL A 478 14.91 -17.06 5.12
CA VAL A 478 14.55 -16.25 6.29
C VAL A 478 15.45 -15.02 6.39
N ILE A 479 16.75 -15.16 6.13
CA ILE A 479 17.66 -14.02 6.05
C ILE A 479 17.24 -13.09 4.91
N ALA A 480 16.99 -13.63 3.72
CA ALA A 480 16.64 -12.83 2.54
C ALA A 480 15.35 -12.02 2.71
N ILE A 481 14.32 -12.55 3.37
CA ILE A 481 13.06 -11.80 3.61
C ILE A 481 13.20 -10.73 4.69
N ASN A 482 14.14 -10.88 5.64
CA ASN A 482 14.25 -9.99 6.80
C ASN A 482 15.43 -8.98 6.70
N LEU A 483 16.52 -9.33 6.01
CA LEU A 483 17.69 -8.48 5.83
C LEU A 483 17.35 -7.13 5.17
N PRO A 484 16.43 -7.05 4.18
CA PRO A 484 16.09 -5.77 3.59
C PRO A 484 15.41 -4.78 4.53
N ASN A 485 14.90 -5.21 5.69
CA ASN A 485 14.38 -4.29 6.70
C ASN A 485 15.45 -3.28 7.17
N PHE A 486 16.72 -3.67 7.16
CA PHE A 486 17.84 -2.76 7.45
C PHE A 486 18.00 -1.66 6.40
N ALA A 487 17.58 -1.90 5.15
CA ALA A 487 17.60 -0.87 4.11
C ALA A 487 16.64 0.28 4.47
N TYR A 488 15.49 0.00 5.09
CA TYR A 488 14.58 1.04 5.55
C TYR A 488 15.09 1.80 6.77
N VAL A 489 15.82 1.13 7.67
CA VAL A 489 16.55 1.82 8.74
C VAL A 489 17.52 2.83 8.11
N PHE A 490 18.34 2.39 7.15
CA PHE A 490 19.23 3.29 6.42
C PHE A 490 18.48 4.45 5.73
N LEU A 491 17.40 4.15 4.99
CA LEU A 491 16.61 5.17 4.30
C LEU A 491 16.01 6.19 5.27
N ALA A 492 15.55 5.76 6.45
CA ALA A 492 14.90 6.63 7.43
C ALA A 492 15.90 7.54 8.17
N TYR A 493 17.09 7.04 8.52
CA TYR A 493 18.11 7.86 9.17
C TYR A 493 18.84 8.77 8.18
N CYS A 494 19.15 8.29 6.98
CA CYS A 494 19.93 9.07 6.01
C CYS A 494 19.05 9.94 5.09
N GLN A 495 17.77 9.58 4.88
CA GLN A 495 16.83 10.23 3.95
C GLN A 495 17.52 10.68 2.64
N PRO A 496 18.12 9.78 1.85
CA PRO A 496 18.89 10.18 0.67
C PRO A 496 18.03 10.97 -0.33
N THR A 497 18.64 11.94 -1.02
CA THR A 497 17.98 12.70 -2.11
C THR A 497 18.05 11.97 -3.45
N SER A 498 19.02 11.07 -3.60
CA SER A 498 19.20 10.27 -4.82
C SER A 498 18.09 9.23 -4.97
N PHE A 499 17.30 9.37 -6.03
CA PHE A 499 16.26 8.41 -6.39
C PHE A 499 16.83 7.01 -6.69
N VAL A 500 18.06 6.93 -7.19
CA VAL A 500 18.75 5.65 -7.46
C VAL A 500 18.95 4.85 -6.18
N VAL A 501 19.35 5.50 -5.09
CA VAL A 501 19.58 4.84 -3.79
C VAL A 501 18.28 4.22 -3.27
N VAL A 502 17.16 4.94 -3.42
CA VAL A 502 15.83 4.41 -3.05
C VAL A 502 15.49 3.18 -3.90
N ASN A 503 15.65 3.26 -5.23
CA ASN A 503 15.34 2.14 -6.11
C ASN A 503 16.19 0.89 -5.81
N VAL A 504 17.48 1.06 -5.48
CA VAL A 504 18.35 -0.06 -5.09
C VAL A 504 17.89 -0.71 -3.79
N ALA A 505 17.52 0.10 -2.78
CA ALA A 505 17.00 -0.43 -1.52
C ALA A 505 15.72 -1.27 -1.73
N ILE A 506 14.80 -0.79 -2.57
CA ILE A 506 13.55 -1.51 -2.87
C ILE A 506 13.77 -2.71 -3.78
N ALA A 507 14.73 -2.65 -4.70
CA ALA A 507 15.13 -3.81 -5.47
C ALA A 507 15.62 -4.95 -4.56
N ILE A 508 16.45 -4.64 -3.56
CA ILE A 508 16.96 -5.61 -2.58
C ILE A 508 15.81 -6.17 -1.73
N GLU A 509 14.90 -5.31 -1.28
CA GLU A 509 13.72 -5.72 -0.51
C GLU A 509 12.80 -6.65 -1.30
N GLN A 510 12.36 -6.25 -2.47
CA GLN A 510 11.44 -7.05 -3.26
C GLN A 510 12.08 -8.35 -3.74
N PHE A 511 13.38 -8.35 -4.07
CA PHE A 511 14.13 -9.57 -4.34
C PHE A 511 14.12 -10.52 -3.15
N GLY A 512 14.49 -10.01 -1.97
CA GLY A 512 14.54 -10.78 -0.73
C GLY A 512 13.18 -11.33 -0.34
N TYR A 513 12.14 -10.51 -0.50
CA TYR A 513 10.75 -10.89 -0.31
C TYR A 513 10.33 -12.02 -1.27
N GLY A 514 10.64 -11.93 -2.57
CA GLY A 514 10.34 -13.00 -3.53
C GLY A 514 11.07 -14.30 -3.23
N PHE A 515 12.36 -14.21 -2.94
CA PHE A 515 13.18 -15.38 -2.62
C PHE A 515 12.69 -16.06 -1.34
N GLY A 516 12.46 -15.29 -0.28
CA GLY A 516 12.01 -15.80 1.01
C GLY A 516 10.55 -16.24 1.04
N PHE A 517 9.66 -15.62 0.26
CA PHE A 517 8.26 -16.03 0.15
C PHE A 517 8.13 -17.48 -0.36
N THR A 518 9.06 -17.92 -1.20
CA THR A 518 9.13 -19.33 -1.66
C THR A 518 9.19 -20.32 -0.50
N ALA A 519 9.93 -20.00 0.58
CA ALA A 519 10.04 -20.86 1.74
C ALA A 519 8.69 -21.02 2.45
N MET A 520 7.94 -19.93 2.62
CA MET A 520 6.61 -19.95 3.23
C MET A 520 5.65 -20.81 2.40
N MET A 521 5.64 -20.65 1.08
CA MET A 521 4.79 -21.44 0.19
C MET A 521 5.09 -22.95 0.29
N LEU A 522 6.37 -23.33 0.21
CA LEU A 522 6.80 -24.72 0.32
C LEU A 522 6.51 -25.30 1.70
N TYR A 523 6.72 -24.51 2.76
CA TYR A 523 6.40 -24.92 4.11
C TYR A 523 4.90 -25.16 4.31
N LEU A 524 4.06 -24.30 3.74
CA LEU A 524 2.61 -24.49 3.79
C LEU A 524 2.17 -25.76 3.07
N LEU A 525 2.78 -26.06 1.92
CA LEU A 525 2.54 -27.31 1.20
C LEU A 525 2.97 -28.53 2.04
N TYR A 526 4.10 -28.44 2.73
CA TYR A 526 4.57 -29.49 3.64
C TYR A 526 3.57 -29.75 4.78
N VAL A 527 3.10 -28.69 5.45
CA VAL A 527 2.13 -28.79 6.56
C VAL A 527 0.76 -29.25 6.06
N ALA A 528 0.41 -28.94 4.82
CA ALA A 528 -0.88 -29.32 4.23
C ALA A 528 -0.98 -30.82 3.91
N ARG A 529 0.14 -31.54 3.68
CA ARG A 529 0.14 -32.97 3.34
C ARG A 529 -0.75 -33.81 4.26
N GLY A 530 -1.50 -34.73 3.66
CA GLY A 530 -2.39 -35.66 4.35
C GLY A 530 -3.68 -35.93 3.58
N LYS A 531 -4.69 -36.48 4.27
CA LYS A 531 -5.98 -36.87 3.68
C LYS A 531 -6.79 -35.69 3.09
N HIS A 532 -6.57 -34.47 3.59
CA HIS A 532 -7.32 -33.26 3.21
C HIS A 532 -6.39 -32.12 2.75
N GLU A 533 -5.43 -32.42 1.88
CA GLU A 533 -4.34 -31.49 1.50
C GLU A 533 -4.83 -30.14 0.98
N THR A 534 -5.81 -30.11 0.05
CA THR A 534 -6.35 -28.86 -0.51
C THR A 534 -6.98 -27.97 0.56
N ALA A 535 -7.75 -28.56 1.47
CA ALA A 535 -8.42 -27.82 2.54
C ALA A 535 -7.42 -27.35 3.62
N HIS A 536 -6.45 -28.18 3.97
CA HIS A 536 -5.36 -27.81 4.89
C HIS A 536 -4.50 -26.69 4.32
N TYR A 537 -4.22 -26.72 3.02
CA TYR A 537 -3.52 -25.64 2.34
C TYR A 537 -4.35 -24.33 2.36
N ALA A 538 -5.64 -24.41 2.05
CA ALA A 538 -6.54 -23.25 2.11
C ALA A 538 -6.58 -22.61 3.51
N LEU A 539 -6.72 -23.42 4.56
CA LEU A 539 -6.65 -22.96 5.97
C LEU A 539 -5.30 -22.29 6.27
N GLY A 540 -4.21 -22.91 5.83
CA GLY A 540 -2.87 -22.35 5.95
C GLY A 540 -2.71 -20.98 5.29
N THR A 541 -3.27 -20.78 4.09
CA THR A 541 -3.23 -19.47 3.41
C THR A 541 -4.08 -18.42 4.14
N GLY A 542 -5.18 -18.82 4.77
CA GLY A 542 -5.98 -17.95 5.64
C GLY A 542 -5.20 -17.50 6.87
N LEU A 543 -4.46 -18.41 7.52
CA LEU A 543 -3.54 -18.08 8.63
C LEU A 543 -2.40 -17.16 8.17
N MET A 544 -1.85 -17.37 6.98
CA MET A 544 -0.85 -16.46 6.41
C MET A 544 -1.41 -15.04 6.22
N ALA A 545 -2.64 -14.91 5.69
CA ALA A 545 -3.31 -13.63 5.56
C ALA A 545 -3.57 -12.97 6.93
N LEU A 546 -3.90 -13.77 7.96
CA LEU A 546 -4.08 -13.28 9.32
C LEU A 546 -2.76 -12.73 9.89
N GLY A 547 -1.64 -13.41 9.61
CA GLY A 547 -0.28 -12.98 9.97
C GLY A 547 0.14 -11.67 9.30
N MET A 548 -0.48 -11.30 8.17
CA MET A 548 -0.29 -9.98 7.55
C MET A 548 -1.27 -8.92 8.10
N MET A 549 -2.52 -9.33 8.33
CA MET A 549 -3.61 -8.44 8.77
C MET A 549 -3.35 -7.83 10.14
N VAL A 550 -3.06 -8.67 11.15
CA VAL A 550 -2.99 -8.23 12.55
C VAL A 550 -1.81 -7.28 12.78
N PRO A 551 -0.57 -7.60 12.34
CA PRO A 551 0.55 -6.68 12.54
C PRO A 551 0.39 -5.40 11.70
N GLY A 552 -0.12 -5.51 10.47
CA GLY A 552 -0.42 -4.36 9.63
C GLY A 552 -1.39 -3.38 10.30
N TYR A 553 -2.41 -3.88 11.00
CA TYR A 553 -3.39 -3.05 11.71
C TYR A 553 -2.74 -2.14 12.77
N PHE A 554 -1.82 -2.68 13.55
CA PHE A 554 -1.14 -1.92 14.62
C PHE A 554 0.03 -1.06 14.10
N SER A 555 0.58 -1.37 12.93
CA SER A 555 1.81 -0.76 12.41
C SER A 555 1.77 0.77 12.37
N GLY A 556 0.67 1.38 11.89
CA GLY A 556 0.57 2.83 11.79
C GLY A 556 0.45 3.53 13.15
N GLY A 557 -0.24 2.91 14.12
CA GLY A 557 -0.30 3.41 15.49
C GLY A 557 1.05 3.33 16.21
N ILE A 558 1.86 2.30 15.92
CA ILE A 558 3.24 2.22 16.41
C ILE A 558 4.08 3.32 15.74
N GLN A 559 4.03 3.43 14.41
CA GLN A 559 4.78 4.41 13.63
C GLN A 559 4.52 5.86 14.09
N GLN A 560 3.27 6.23 14.36
CA GLN A 560 2.95 7.59 14.83
C GLN A 560 3.53 7.91 16.21
N ARG A 561 3.61 6.92 17.12
CA ARG A 561 4.11 7.13 18.48
C ARG A 561 5.64 7.22 18.54
N VAL A 562 6.34 6.43 17.73
CA VAL A 562 7.81 6.34 17.79
C VAL A 562 8.52 7.06 16.64
N GLY A 563 7.79 7.49 15.62
CA GLY A 563 8.35 8.07 14.38
C GLY A 563 8.96 7.03 13.45
N TYR A 564 9.30 7.44 12.22
CA TYR A 564 9.83 6.53 11.20
C TYR A 564 11.15 5.82 11.57
N PRO A 565 12.20 6.51 12.06
CA PRO A 565 13.48 5.86 12.31
C PRO A 565 13.40 4.74 13.35
N LEU A 566 12.72 4.98 14.48
CA LEU A 566 12.53 3.98 15.52
C LEU A 566 11.54 2.89 15.10
N PHE A 567 10.53 3.21 14.29
CA PHE A 567 9.61 2.23 13.74
C PHE A 567 10.35 1.17 12.89
N PHE A 568 11.28 1.57 12.01
CA PHE A 568 12.02 0.60 11.22
C PHE A 568 12.99 -0.23 12.05
N VAL A 569 13.57 0.33 13.12
CA VAL A 569 14.33 -0.47 14.10
C VAL A 569 13.42 -1.48 14.81
N TRP A 570 12.21 -1.08 15.18
CA TRP A 570 11.20 -1.98 15.73
C TRP A 570 10.84 -3.11 14.76
N VAL A 571 10.68 -2.81 13.47
CA VAL A 571 10.44 -3.83 12.43
C VAL A 571 11.57 -4.86 12.40
N VAL A 572 12.83 -4.44 12.52
CA VAL A 572 13.99 -5.35 12.60
C VAL A 572 13.89 -6.24 13.84
N VAL A 573 13.54 -5.69 15.01
CA VAL A 573 13.34 -6.48 16.24
C VAL A 573 12.19 -7.49 16.07
N ALA A 574 11.11 -7.10 15.39
CA ALA A 574 9.96 -7.95 15.10
C ALA A 574 10.28 -9.12 14.14
N THR A 575 11.49 -9.19 13.56
CA THR A 575 11.93 -10.34 12.77
C THR A 575 12.46 -11.49 13.62
N ILE A 576 12.86 -11.25 14.87
CA ILE A 576 13.47 -12.26 15.77
C ILE A 576 12.62 -13.53 15.90
N PRO A 577 11.28 -13.45 16.09
CA PRO A 577 10.44 -14.64 16.17
C PRO A 577 10.55 -15.55 14.95
N ALA A 578 10.73 -15.01 13.74
CA ALA A 578 10.87 -15.80 12.53
C ALA A 578 12.12 -16.70 12.56
N PHE A 579 13.25 -16.17 13.05
CA PHE A 579 14.50 -16.92 13.19
C PHE A 579 14.41 -17.99 14.29
N VAL A 580 13.82 -17.65 15.43
CA VAL A 580 13.62 -18.59 16.54
C VAL A 580 12.73 -19.76 16.10
N LEU A 581 11.60 -19.47 15.45
CA LEU A 581 10.68 -20.49 14.97
C LEU A 581 11.29 -21.34 13.86
N THR A 582 12.10 -20.76 12.98
CA THR A 582 12.87 -21.52 11.98
C THR A 582 13.72 -22.62 12.60
N ALA A 583 14.36 -22.35 13.75
CA ALA A 583 15.17 -23.35 14.46
C ALA A 583 14.34 -24.49 15.08
N LEU A 584 13.07 -24.23 15.40
CA LEU A 584 12.17 -25.17 16.09
C LEU A 584 11.38 -26.08 15.15
N ILE A 585 11.38 -25.78 13.84
CA ILE A 585 10.56 -26.53 12.88
C ILE A 585 11.26 -27.85 12.52
N PRO A 586 10.59 -29.00 12.73
CA PRO A 586 11.06 -30.25 12.19
C PRO A 586 10.82 -30.27 10.68
N LEU A 587 11.90 -30.24 9.90
CA LEU A 587 11.86 -30.42 8.45
C LEU A 587 12.55 -31.72 8.03
N ASP A 588 11.87 -32.44 7.16
CA ASP A 588 12.46 -33.51 6.37
C ASP A 588 13.52 -32.91 5.42
N PRO A 589 14.81 -33.33 5.52
CA PRO A 589 15.87 -32.87 4.64
C PRO A 589 15.61 -33.08 3.15
N GLN A 590 14.80 -34.07 2.78
CA GLN A 590 14.54 -34.44 1.39
C GLN A 590 13.37 -33.66 0.77
N PHE A 591 12.58 -32.94 1.58
CA PHE A 591 11.42 -32.23 1.07
C PHE A 591 11.84 -31.07 0.13
N GLY A 592 11.36 -31.15 -1.11
CA GLY A 592 11.63 -30.18 -2.16
C GLY A 592 12.78 -30.55 -3.11
N CYS A 593 13.52 -31.64 -2.87
CA CYS A 593 14.61 -32.07 -3.76
C CYS A 593 14.10 -32.72 -5.06
N LYS A 594 14.69 -32.35 -6.20
CA LYS A 594 14.35 -32.89 -7.54
C LYS A 594 14.69 -34.38 -7.72
N GLU A 595 15.66 -34.91 -6.96
CA GLU A 595 16.15 -36.30 -7.10
C GLU A 595 15.16 -37.39 -6.64
N HIS A 596 14.04 -37.04 -6.00
CA HIS A 596 13.03 -38.02 -5.55
C HIS A 596 11.65 -37.82 -6.21
N ALA A 597 11.57 -37.00 -7.27
CA ALA A 597 10.35 -36.78 -8.06
C ALA A 597 10.23 -37.72 -9.28
N ARG A 598 11.03 -38.80 -9.34
CA ARG A 598 10.98 -39.83 -10.39
C ARG A 598 10.49 -41.15 -9.84
#